data_AF-L0FU71-F1
#
_entry.id   AF-L0FU71-F1
#
_cell.length_a   1.000
_cell.length_b   1.000
_cell.length_c   1.000
_cell.angle_alpha   90.00
_cell.angle_beta   90.00
_cell.angle_gamma   90.00
#
_symmetry.space_group_name_H-M   'P 1'
#
loop_
_entity.id
_entity.type
_entity.pdbx_description
1 polymer ?
#
loop_
_entity_poly.entity_id
_entity_poly.type
_entity_poly.pdbx_seq_one_letter_code
_entity_poly.pdbx_strand_id
1 'polypeptide(L)'
;MIRLLFGLLVVMFLTGCNNPSEKKHFQKSYSLDIVDSVRVDYLGNFYLSDYSSERDEYLAKGHGDREFLFLDAEGNIVDSVRLKKDGPDAIAGVQVAGFVDGHLSILEGVKGLLVLGDEGKLDKRHEISGNYYYLNGYKGRPFFKLQEELAYYRPERGDLPGEGLGEIMKSVYEKPILEVLNPRTGDFRSTMAFPSTSKFKDGEYHGWPFPTVIKQGDVWLLYFAREYQFYIYREKEGDLKLQQTVKMKVPDAISAEGVPFDKADQFEKSIGLSGVEG
;
A
#
# COMPACT_ATOMS: atom_id res chain seq x y z
N MET A 1 -64.58 50.78 -14.57
CA MET A 1 -63.25 50.28 -14.97
C MET A 1 -62.15 50.57 -13.92
N ILE A 2 -62.45 50.51 -12.62
CA ILE A 2 -61.45 50.69 -11.53
C ILE A 2 -61.41 49.45 -10.59
N ARG A 3 -62.29 48.46 -10.79
CA ARG A 3 -62.33 47.22 -9.99
C ARG A 3 -61.57 46.03 -10.58
N LEU A 4 -61.10 46.14 -11.82
CA LEU A 4 -60.32 45.08 -12.50
C LEU A 4 -58.80 45.29 -12.37
N LEU A 5 -58.33 46.49 -12.01
CA LEU A 5 -56.90 46.78 -11.82
C LEU A 5 -56.38 46.37 -10.43
N PHE A 6 -57.27 46.26 -9.43
CA PHE A 6 -56.88 45.91 -8.06
C PHE A 6 -56.71 44.39 -7.85
N GLY A 7 -57.35 43.57 -8.69
CA GLY A 7 -57.19 42.11 -8.65
C GLY A 7 -55.85 41.62 -9.21
N LEU A 8 -55.24 42.36 -10.14
CA LEU A 8 -53.98 41.97 -10.77
C LEU A 8 -52.76 42.32 -9.90
N LEU A 9 -52.85 43.35 -9.06
CA LEU A 9 -51.73 43.79 -8.20
C LEU A 9 -51.49 42.85 -7.00
N VAL A 10 -52.53 42.14 -6.54
CA VAL A 10 -52.44 41.23 -5.38
C VAL A 10 -51.83 39.87 -5.77
N VAL A 11 -51.91 39.46 -7.04
CA VAL A 11 -51.33 38.19 -7.52
C VAL A 11 -49.82 38.28 -7.75
N MET A 12 -49.26 39.49 -7.99
CA MET A 12 -47.81 39.67 -8.18
C MET A 12 -46.99 39.64 -6.88
N PHE A 13 -47.62 39.67 -5.69
CA PHE A 13 -46.92 39.62 -4.40
C PHE A 13 -46.73 38.21 -3.84
N LEU A 14 -47.17 37.15 -4.53
CA LEU A 14 -47.08 35.77 -4.05
C LEU A 14 -46.00 34.91 -4.73
N THR A 15 -45.23 35.45 -5.68
CA THR A 15 -44.10 34.74 -6.31
C THR A 15 -42.79 35.46 -6.03
N GLY A 16 -42.34 35.40 -4.77
CA GLY A 16 -41.15 36.14 -4.32
C GLY A 16 -40.43 35.54 -3.11
N CYS A 17 -40.47 34.21 -2.93
CA CYS A 17 -39.57 33.51 -2.00
C CYS A 17 -38.67 32.58 -2.81
N ASN A 18 -37.62 33.14 -3.40
CA ASN A 18 -36.47 32.37 -3.86
C ASN A 18 -35.59 32.12 -2.63
N ASN A 19 -35.90 31.07 -1.86
CA ASN A 19 -34.94 30.58 -0.87
C ASN A 19 -33.74 30.06 -1.67
N PRO A 20 -32.52 30.59 -1.48
CA PRO A 20 -31.35 29.85 -1.94
C PRO A 20 -31.45 28.50 -1.24
N SER A 21 -31.49 27.42 -2.02
CA SER A 21 -31.28 26.10 -1.47
C SER A 21 -29.88 26.13 -0.83
N GLU A 22 -29.83 26.45 0.46
CA GLU A 22 -28.71 26.10 1.30
C GLU A 22 -28.54 24.61 1.08
N LYS A 23 -27.50 24.30 0.31
CA LYS A 23 -26.94 22.96 0.24
C LYS A 23 -26.68 22.61 1.69
N LYS A 24 -27.59 21.81 2.28
CA LYS A 24 -27.35 21.18 3.58
C LYS A 24 -26.03 20.47 3.41
N HIS A 25 -24.97 21.08 3.92
CA HIS A 25 -23.72 20.43 4.15
C HIS A 25 -24.08 19.28 5.06
N PHE A 26 -24.19 18.08 4.49
CA PHE A 26 -24.12 16.85 5.26
C PHE A 26 -22.70 16.83 5.82
N GLN A 27 -22.50 17.55 6.92
CA GLN A 27 -21.33 17.46 7.74
C GLN A 27 -21.46 16.09 8.40
N LYS A 28 -20.97 15.05 7.72
CA LYS A 28 -20.79 13.75 8.35
C LYS A 28 -19.82 13.98 9.50
N SER A 29 -20.35 14.06 10.71
CA SER A 29 -19.56 14.02 11.94
C SER A 29 -19.08 12.58 12.09
N TYR A 30 -17.80 12.36 11.85
CA TYR A 30 -17.15 11.10 12.16
C TYR A 30 -16.66 11.21 13.61
N SER A 31 -17.17 10.33 14.49
CA SER A 31 -16.54 10.06 15.79
C SER A 31 -15.63 8.84 15.64
N LEU A 32 -14.46 8.90 16.26
CA LEU A 32 -13.62 7.72 16.48
C LEU A 32 -13.97 7.20 17.86
N ASP A 33 -14.80 6.16 17.91
CA ASP A 33 -15.17 5.49 19.15
C ASP A 33 -14.23 4.28 19.34
N ILE A 34 -13.47 4.26 20.44
CA ILE A 34 -12.68 3.09 20.84
C ILE A 34 -13.64 2.19 21.61
N VAL A 35 -14.24 1.22 20.92
CA VAL A 35 -15.43 0.53 21.43
C VAL A 35 -15.11 -0.71 22.27
N ASP A 36 -13.99 -1.40 22.03
CA ASP A 36 -13.56 -2.51 22.88
C ASP A 36 -12.10 -2.92 22.62
N SER A 37 -11.42 -3.41 23.65
CA SER A 37 -10.11 -4.06 23.50
C SER A 37 -10.31 -5.55 23.24
N VAL A 38 -9.76 -6.06 22.14
CA VAL A 38 -9.75 -7.49 21.84
C VAL A 38 -8.58 -8.15 22.60
N ARG A 39 -8.86 -9.24 23.33
CA ARG A 39 -7.84 -10.01 24.05
C ARG A 39 -7.53 -11.28 23.28
N VAL A 40 -6.27 -11.42 22.88
CA VAL A 40 -5.76 -12.64 22.21
C VAL A 40 -4.92 -13.43 23.20
N ASP A 41 -5.25 -14.71 23.37
CA ASP A 41 -4.45 -15.63 24.20
C ASP A 41 -3.22 -16.11 23.42
N TYR A 42 -2.17 -15.28 23.44
CA TYR A 42 -0.91 -15.56 22.74
C TYR A 42 0.28 -15.21 23.62
N LEU A 43 1.24 -16.15 23.73
CA LEU A 43 2.48 -15.93 24.47
C LEU A 43 3.53 -15.27 23.57
N GLY A 44 3.58 -13.94 23.61
CA GLY A 44 4.58 -13.16 22.90
C GLY A 44 4.01 -11.87 22.34
N ASN A 45 4.79 -11.21 21.48
CA ASN A 45 4.34 -10.07 20.71
C ASN A 45 3.99 -10.52 19.30
N PHE A 46 2.89 -9.99 18.77
CA PHE A 46 2.54 -10.08 17.36
C PHE A 46 2.11 -8.70 16.86
N TYR A 47 2.02 -8.55 15.55
CA TYR A 47 1.46 -7.36 14.93
C TYR A 47 0.45 -7.76 13.86
N LEU A 48 -0.68 -7.07 13.83
CA LEU A 48 -1.66 -7.20 12.76
C LEU A 48 -1.05 -6.65 11.47
N SER A 49 -1.21 -7.39 10.38
CA SER A 49 -0.61 -7.06 9.09
C SER A 49 -1.62 -6.95 7.95
N ASP A 50 -2.72 -7.73 7.98
CA ASP A 50 -3.71 -7.72 6.90
C ASP A 50 -5.09 -8.20 7.40
N TYR A 51 -6.12 -8.08 6.57
CA TYR A 51 -7.47 -8.57 6.82
C TYR A 51 -8.07 -9.17 5.53
N SER A 52 -8.72 -10.32 5.66
CA SER A 52 -9.46 -10.97 4.58
C SER A 52 -10.96 -10.84 4.81
N SER A 53 -11.65 -10.09 3.95
CA SER A 53 -13.12 -10.03 3.96
C SER A 53 -13.78 -11.33 3.49
N GLU A 54 -13.05 -12.20 2.79
CA GLU A 54 -13.56 -13.49 2.33
C GLU A 54 -13.58 -14.53 3.45
N ARG A 55 -12.65 -14.40 4.40
CA ARG A 55 -12.55 -15.27 5.59
C ARG A 55 -13.12 -14.64 6.85
N ASP A 56 -13.32 -13.31 6.86
CA ASP A 56 -13.63 -12.52 8.05
C ASP A 56 -12.57 -12.69 9.14
N GLU A 57 -11.30 -12.69 8.72
CA GLU A 57 -10.15 -12.98 9.58
C GLU A 57 -9.04 -11.94 9.40
N TYR A 58 -8.37 -11.64 10.50
CA TYR A 58 -7.16 -10.84 10.56
C TYR A 58 -5.92 -11.72 10.47
N LEU A 59 -4.92 -11.25 9.71
CA LEU A 59 -3.59 -11.86 9.69
C LEU A 59 -2.70 -11.11 10.67
N ALA A 60 -2.09 -11.86 11.58
CA ALA A 60 -1.03 -11.37 12.44
C ALA A 60 0.29 -12.09 12.13
N LYS A 61 1.40 -11.38 12.31
CA LYS A 61 2.74 -11.97 12.26
C LYS A 61 3.27 -12.09 13.69
N GLY A 62 3.52 -13.34 14.09
CA GLY A 62 3.95 -13.74 15.42
C GLY A 62 5.47 -13.70 15.59
N HIS A 63 5.98 -14.58 16.44
CA HIS A 63 7.39 -14.57 16.84
C HIS A 63 8.35 -14.95 15.69
N GLY A 64 9.38 -14.12 15.47
CA GLY A 64 10.56 -14.48 14.67
C GLY A 64 10.37 -14.54 13.15
N ASP A 65 9.48 -13.71 12.59
CA ASP A 65 9.20 -13.58 11.15
C ASP A 65 8.71 -14.84 10.41
N ARG A 66 8.49 -15.94 11.12
CA ARG A 66 8.17 -17.25 10.55
C ARG A 66 6.82 -17.80 10.99
N GLU A 67 6.08 -17.08 11.81
CA GLU A 67 4.77 -17.49 12.31
C GLU A 67 3.72 -16.48 11.88
N PHE A 68 2.63 -17.00 11.30
CA PHE A 68 1.44 -16.25 10.96
C PHE A 68 0.27 -16.82 11.75
N LEU A 69 -0.50 -15.94 12.36
CA LEU A 69 -1.70 -16.29 13.11
C LEU A 69 -2.91 -15.72 12.36
N PHE A 70 -3.97 -16.51 12.31
CA PHE A 70 -5.26 -16.10 11.75
C PHE A 70 -6.17 -15.86 12.94
N LEU A 71 -6.71 -14.65 13.05
CA LEU A 71 -7.52 -14.23 14.19
C LEU A 71 -8.94 -13.89 13.70
N ASP A 72 -9.96 -14.34 14.42
CA ASP A 72 -11.32 -13.87 14.21
C ASP A 72 -11.55 -12.47 14.83
N ALA A 73 -12.76 -11.93 14.68
CA ALA A 73 -13.13 -10.62 15.22
C ALA A 73 -13.14 -10.57 16.75
N GLU A 74 -13.33 -11.70 17.40
CA GLU A 74 -13.33 -11.87 18.86
C GLU A 74 -11.92 -12.02 19.45
N GLY A 75 -10.90 -12.21 18.60
CA GLY A 75 -9.50 -12.37 19.00
C GLY A 75 -9.06 -13.80 19.25
N ASN A 76 -9.86 -14.80 18.85
CA ASN A 76 -9.45 -16.20 18.91
C ASN A 76 -8.49 -16.50 17.76
N ILE A 77 -7.44 -17.29 18.04
CA ILE A 77 -6.56 -17.84 17.00
C ILE A 77 -7.30 -19.01 16.34
N VAL A 78 -7.79 -18.82 15.12
CA VAL A 78 -8.52 -19.86 14.37
C VAL A 78 -7.59 -20.80 13.61
N ASP A 79 -6.40 -20.32 13.23
CA ASP A 79 -5.36 -21.10 12.58
C ASP A 79 -3.97 -20.47 12.80
N SER A 80 -2.91 -21.23 12.57
CA SER A 80 -1.54 -20.72 12.56
C SER A 80 -0.67 -21.45 11.54
N VAL A 81 0.16 -20.68 10.83
CA VAL A 81 1.11 -21.21 9.86
C VAL A 81 2.52 -20.87 10.30
N ARG A 82 3.37 -21.90 10.39
CA ARG A 82 4.80 -21.73 10.67
C ARG A 82 5.64 -22.10 9.45
N LEU A 83 6.40 -21.13 8.94
CA LEU A 83 7.23 -21.31 7.75
C LEU A 83 8.40 -22.26 8.02
N LYS A 84 8.46 -23.34 7.26
CA LYS A 84 9.55 -24.33 7.29
C LYS A 84 10.90 -23.66 7.03
N LYS A 85 11.90 -23.96 7.86
CA LYS A 85 13.27 -23.45 7.75
C LYS A 85 14.15 -24.29 6.82
N ASP A 86 13.87 -25.58 6.77
CA ASP A 86 14.67 -26.56 6.04
C ASP A 86 13.80 -27.40 5.09
N GLY A 87 14.46 -28.06 4.13
CA GLY A 87 13.81 -28.91 3.14
C GLY A 87 13.36 -28.18 1.87
N PRO A 88 12.76 -28.90 0.91
CA PRO A 88 12.38 -28.35 -0.40
C PRO A 88 11.39 -27.19 -0.31
N ASP A 89 10.54 -27.20 0.72
CA ASP A 89 9.52 -26.17 0.98
C ASP A 89 10.03 -25.01 1.84
N ALA A 90 11.32 -24.96 2.18
CA ALA A 90 11.87 -23.93 3.05
C ALA A 90 11.63 -22.51 2.49
N ILE A 91 11.17 -21.59 3.34
CA ILE A 91 11.05 -20.18 2.98
C ILE A 91 12.19 -19.43 3.67
N ALA A 92 13.08 -18.83 2.86
CA ALA A 92 14.33 -18.25 3.34
C ALA A 92 14.14 -16.80 3.79
N GLY A 93 13.34 -16.01 3.07
CA GLY A 93 13.06 -14.62 3.42
C GLY A 93 11.71 -14.13 2.89
N VAL A 94 10.85 -13.67 3.80
CA VAL A 94 9.57 -13.03 3.48
C VAL A 94 9.80 -11.54 3.22
N GLN A 95 9.57 -11.10 1.98
CA GLN A 95 9.60 -9.68 1.64
C GLN A 95 8.27 -9.01 1.99
N VAL A 96 7.16 -9.71 1.73
CA VAL A 96 5.80 -9.29 2.03
C VAL A 96 4.95 -10.53 2.26
N ALA A 97 4.04 -10.49 3.23
CA ALA A 97 3.03 -11.50 3.44
C ALA A 97 1.67 -10.85 3.66
N GLY A 98 0.62 -11.48 3.16
CA GLY A 98 -0.74 -10.96 3.22
C GLY A 98 -1.72 -11.88 2.54
N PHE A 99 -3.00 -11.54 2.60
CA PHE A 99 -4.06 -12.30 1.96
C PHE A 99 -4.15 -11.98 0.46
N VAL A 100 -4.24 -13.04 -0.34
CA VAL A 100 -4.69 -12.96 -1.74
C VAL A 100 -5.73 -14.04 -1.97
N ASP A 101 -6.93 -13.63 -2.35
CA ASP A 101 -8.10 -14.52 -2.53
C ASP A 101 -8.33 -15.44 -1.31
N GLY A 102 -8.25 -14.88 -0.09
CA GLY A 102 -8.42 -15.63 1.16
C GLY A 102 -7.23 -16.50 1.58
N HIS A 103 -6.21 -16.67 0.74
CA HIS A 103 -5.05 -17.48 1.06
C HIS A 103 -3.89 -16.64 1.60
N LEU A 104 -3.14 -17.18 2.57
CA LEU A 104 -1.85 -16.60 2.95
C LEU A 104 -0.91 -16.71 1.76
N SER A 105 -0.49 -15.55 1.27
CA SER A 105 0.46 -15.44 0.17
C SER A 105 1.72 -14.74 0.65
N ILE A 106 2.83 -15.03 -0.02
CA ILE A 106 4.15 -14.52 0.32
C ILE A 106 4.87 -14.10 -0.95
N LEU A 107 5.46 -12.91 -0.93
CA LEU A 107 6.52 -12.54 -1.86
C LEU A 107 7.84 -12.95 -1.22
N GLU A 108 8.46 -13.98 -1.78
CA GLU A 108 9.71 -14.56 -1.28
C GLU A 108 10.88 -14.10 -2.14
N GLY A 109 12.03 -13.85 -1.51
CA GLY A 109 13.18 -13.22 -2.17
C GLY A 109 13.83 -14.02 -3.31
N VAL A 110 13.53 -15.31 -3.43
CA VAL A 110 14.14 -16.24 -4.39
C VAL A 110 13.07 -17.05 -5.14
N LYS A 111 12.06 -17.55 -4.43
CA LYS A 111 11.04 -18.45 -4.97
C LYS A 111 9.90 -17.71 -5.68
N GLY A 112 9.81 -16.39 -5.57
CA GLY A 112 8.80 -15.57 -6.24
C GLY A 112 7.53 -15.45 -5.42
N LEU A 113 6.36 -15.50 -6.08
CA LEU A 113 5.06 -15.35 -5.43
C LEU A 113 4.53 -16.73 -5.00
N LEU A 114 4.35 -16.92 -3.71
CA LEU A 114 3.90 -18.17 -3.11
C LEU A 114 2.47 -17.99 -2.59
N VAL A 115 1.64 -19.01 -2.79
CA VAL A 115 0.34 -19.15 -2.13
C VAL A 115 0.43 -20.39 -1.26
N LEU A 116 0.17 -20.22 0.02
CA LEU A 116 0.20 -21.29 1.01
C LEU A 116 -1.22 -21.80 1.26
N GLY A 117 -1.34 -23.12 1.33
CA GLY A 117 -2.53 -23.82 1.79
C GLY A 117 -2.47 -24.11 3.28
N ASP A 118 -3.27 -25.10 3.67
CA ASP A 118 -3.38 -25.56 5.06
C ASP A 118 -2.01 -25.95 5.64
N GLU A 119 -1.82 -25.65 6.93
CA GLU A 119 -0.58 -25.93 7.70
C GLU A 119 0.69 -25.32 7.07
N GLY A 120 0.56 -24.35 6.16
CA GLY A 120 1.68 -23.68 5.50
C GLY A 120 2.32 -24.48 4.36
N LYS A 121 1.62 -25.48 3.82
CA LYS A 121 2.08 -26.20 2.63
C LYS A 121 2.05 -25.27 1.42
N LEU A 122 3.04 -25.40 0.54
CA LEU A 122 3.07 -24.66 -0.72
C LEU A 122 2.02 -25.24 -1.69
N ASP A 123 0.98 -24.46 -1.99
CA ASP A 123 -0.06 -24.85 -2.94
C ASP A 123 0.26 -24.36 -4.35
N LYS A 124 0.75 -23.12 -4.46
CA LYS A 124 1.04 -22.51 -5.75
C LYS A 124 2.30 -21.66 -5.69
N ARG A 125 3.08 -21.71 -6.76
CA ARG A 125 4.24 -20.86 -6.98
C ARG A 125 4.14 -20.18 -8.34
N HIS A 126 4.27 -18.86 -8.36
CA HIS A 126 4.54 -18.09 -9.57
C HIS A 126 6.01 -17.67 -9.54
N GLU A 127 6.79 -18.30 -10.41
CA GLU A 127 8.21 -18.00 -10.53
C GLU A 127 8.43 -16.63 -11.19
N ILE A 128 9.36 -15.88 -10.62
CA ILE A 128 9.86 -14.64 -11.21
C ILE A 128 11.15 -14.99 -11.93
N SER A 129 11.20 -14.74 -13.24
CA SER A 129 12.32 -15.12 -14.10
C SER A 129 13.58 -14.30 -13.81
N GLY A 130 14.74 -14.97 -13.93
CA GLY A 130 16.06 -14.37 -13.82
C GLY A 130 16.60 -14.27 -12.38
N ASN A 131 17.83 -13.77 -12.26
CA ASN A 131 18.43 -13.48 -10.95
C ASN A 131 17.96 -12.10 -10.48
N TYR A 132 17.46 -12.04 -9.25
CA TYR A 132 16.97 -10.81 -8.64
C TYR A 132 17.16 -10.83 -7.13
N TYR A 133 17.05 -9.66 -6.51
CA TYR A 133 17.09 -9.49 -5.07
C TYR A 133 16.19 -8.33 -4.64
N TYR A 134 15.86 -8.30 -3.36
CA TYR A 134 15.13 -7.19 -2.75
C TYR A 134 16.03 -6.47 -1.76
N LEU A 135 16.05 -5.15 -1.84
CA LEU A 135 16.84 -4.31 -0.93
C LEU A 135 16.17 -4.17 0.44
N ASN A 136 14.83 -4.21 0.49
CA ASN A 136 14.03 -4.09 1.70
C ASN A 136 12.70 -4.84 1.54
N GLY A 137 12.10 -5.22 2.68
CA GLY A 137 10.73 -5.71 2.72
C GLY A 137 9.71 -4.59 2.45
N TYR A 138 8.51 -4.97 2.03
CA TYR A 138 7.40 -4.04 1.79
C TYR A 138 6.21 -4.34 2.70
N LYS A 139 5.27 -3.39 2.73
CA LYS A 139 3.99 -3.53 3.42
C LYS A 139 2.86 -3.81 2.43
N GLY A 140 1.74 -4.29 2.95
CA GLY A 140 0.55 -4.58 2.17
C GLY A 140 0.59 -5.97 1.58
N ARG A 141 0.09 -6.13 0.35
CA ARG A 141 -0.09 -7.46 -0.26
C ARG A 141 1.15 -7.90 -1.06
N PRO A 142 1.45 -9.21 -1.09
CA PRO A 142 2.52 -9.79 -1.90
C PRO A 142 2.40 -9.50 -3.40
N PHE A 143 1.17 -9.60 -3.91
CA PHE A 143 0.84 -9.34 -5.30
C PHE A 143 -0.66 -9.01 -5.44
N PHE A 144 -1.02 -8.57 -6.64
CA PHE A 144 -2.35 -8.09 -6.98
C PHE A 144 -2.73 -8.65 -8.35
N LYS A 145 -3.98 -9.06 -8.54
CA LYS A 145 -4.50 -9.41 -9.87
C LYS A 145 -4.67 -8.15 -10.71
N LEU A 146 -4.09 -8.15 -11.91
CA LEU A 146 -4.29 -7.14 -12.95
C LEU A 146 -4.73 -7.87 -14.22
N GLN A 147 -6.04 -7.96 -14.44
CA GLN A 147 -6.62 -8.85 -15.46
C GLN A 147 -6.16 -10.31 -15.27
N GLU A 148 -5.52 -10.92 -16.28
CA GLU A 148 -4.94 -12.27 -16.20
C GLU A 148 -3.48 -12.28 -15.68
N GLU A 149 -2.91 -11.12 -15.37
CA GLU A 149 -1.54 -10.95 -14.92
C GLU A 149 -1.46 -10.67 -13.40
N LEU A 150 -0.25 -10.74 -12.86
CA LEU A 150 0.02 -10.50 -11.44
C LEU A 150 0.96 -9.31 -11.27
N ALA A 151 0.49 -8.23 -10.65
CA ALA A 151 1.35 -7.11 -10.29
C ALA A 151 1.99 -7.34 -8.91
N TYR A 152 3.28 -7.06 -8.75
CA TYR A 152 4.03 -7.26 -7.51
C TYR A 152 5.13 -6.19 -7.37
N TYR A 153 5.67 -6.03 -6.16
CA TYR A 153 6.77 -5.09 -5.93
C TYR A 153 7.99 -5.46 -6.75
N ARG A 154 8.54 -4.50 -7.49
CA ARG A 154 9.68 -4.75 -8.37
C ARG A 154 10.92 -5.14 -7.56
N PRO A 155 11.64 -6.21 -7.95
CA PRO A 155 12.96 -6.49 -7.41
C PRO A 155 14.07 -5.73 -8.16
N GLU A 156 15.26 -5.70 -7.58
CA GLU A 156 16.46 -5.28 -8.30
C GLU A 156 17.07 -6.44 -9.08
N ARG A 157 17.71 -6.11 -10.20
CA ARG A 157 18.39 -7.06 -11.09
C ARG A 157 19.73 -6.48 -11.54
N GLY A 158 20.71 -7.36 -11.75
CA GLY A 158 22.08 -6.98 -12.09
C GLY A 158 22.86 -6.43 -10.91
N ASP A 159 24.01 -5.84 -11.19
CA ASP A 159 24.88 -5.27 -10.18
C ASP A 159 24.27 -4.01 -9.55
N LEU A 160 24.60 -3.76 -8.28
CA LEU A 160 24.23 -2.51 -7.62
C LEU A 160 24.89 -1.34 -8.36
N PRO A 161 24.15 -0.26 -8.66
CA PRO A 161 24.71 0.91 -9.31
C PRO A 161 25.56 1.67 -8.30
N GLY A 162 26.86 1.38 -8.31
CA GLY A 162 27.86 2.07 -7.51
C GLY A 162 28.06 1.52 -6.11
N GLU A 163 28.94 2.19 -5.35
CA GLU A 163 29.38 1.74 -4.01
C GLU A 163 28.63 2.43 -2.86
N GLY A 164 27.84 3.47 -3.13
CA GLY A 164 27.19 4.30 -2.10
C GLY A 164 25.66 4.26 -2.09
N LEU A 165 25.07 4.43 -0.90
CA LEU A 165 23.60 4.49 -0.71
C LEU A 165 22.91 5.53 -1.59
N GLY A 166 23.57 6.66 -1.86
CA GLY A 166 23.04 7.70 -2.75
C GLY A 166 22.82 7.22 -4.18
N GLU A 167 23.83 6.57 -4.78
CA GLU A 167 23.74 6.06 -6.16
C GLU A 167 22.72 4.92 -6.29
N ILE A 168 22.67 4.04 -5.29
CA ILE A 168 21.66 2.98 -5.19
C ILE A 168 20.25 3.61 -5.16
N MET A 169 19.99 4.57 -4.26
CA MET A 169 18.67 5.20 -4.17
C MET A 169 18.30 6.00 -5.42
N LYS A 170 19.28 6.67 -6.05
CA LYS A 170 19.03 7.37 -7.31
C LYS A 170 18.51 6.43 -8.38
N SER A 171 19.11 5.24 -8.51
CA SER A 171 18.60 4.21 -9.44
C SER A 171 17.21 3.69 -9.05
N VAL A 172 16.93 3.53 -7.75
CA VAL A 172 15.60 3.12 -7.27
C VAL A 172 14.53 4.15 -7.68
N TYR A 173 14.80 5.44 -7.53
CA TYR A 173 13.84 6.53 -7.83
C TYR A 173 13.59 6.72 -9.35
N GLU A 174 14.48 6.21 -10.19
CA GLU A 174 14.34 6.24 -11.65
C GLU A 174 13.49 5.09 -12.21
N LYS A 175 13.33 4.02 -11.43
CA LYS A 175 12.62 2.81 -11.86
C LYS A 175 11.18 2.77 -11.34
N PRO A 176 10.27 2.06 -12.03
CA PRO A 176 8.90 1.89 -11.56
C PRO A 176 8.80 1.06 -10.28
N ILE A 177 7.67 1.18 -9.59
CA ILE A 177 7.45 0.61 -8.26
C ILE A 177 7.04 -0.86 -8.35
N LEU A 178 6.26 -1.21 -9.37
CA LEU A 178 5.73 -2.56 -9.57
C LEU A 178 6.24 -3.17 -10.88
N GLU A 179 6.22 -4.50 -10.91
CA GLU A 179 6.25 -5.28 -12.14
C GLU A 179 4.95 -6.06 -12.29
N VAL A 180 4.61 -6.40 -13.53
CA VAL A 180 3.46 -7.20 -13.90
C VAL A 180 3.98 -8.47 -14.56
N LEU A 181 3.70 -9.62 -13.95
CA LEU A 181 4.07 -10.95 -14.39
C LEU A 181 2.92 -11.58 -15.18
N ASN A 182 3.22 -12.09 -16.37
CA ASN A 182 2.35 -13.03 -17.06
C ASN A 182 2.58 -14.43 -16.48
N PRO A 183 1.62 -15.01 -15.72
CA PRO A 183 1.83 -16.28 -15.03
C PRO A 183 1.90 -17.48 -15.98
N ARG A 184 1.56 -17.32 -17.27
CA ARG A 184 1.61 -18.39 -18.28
C ARG A 184 2.98 -18.47 -18.95
N THR A 185 3.61 -17.33 -19.23
CA THR A 185 4.88 -17.26 -19.95
C THR A 185 6.08 -17.03 -19.03
N GLY A 186 5.87 -16.44 -17.85
CA GLY A 186 6.95 -16.00 -16.97
C GLY A 186 7.57 -14.66 -17.37
N ASP A 187 7.06 -14.01 -18.41
CA ASP A 187 7.49 -12.68 -18.84
C ASP A 187 6.97 -11.62 -17.87
N PHE A 188 7.72 -10.53 -17.73
CA PHE A 188 7.31 -9.41 -16.91
C PHE A 188 7.58 -8.07 -17.59
N ARG A 189 6.84 -7.05 -17.14
CA ARG A 189 7.01 -5.64 -17.54
C ARG A 189 6.87 -4.74 -16.32
N SER A 190 7.51 -3.58 -16.33
CA SER A 190 7.37 -2.61 -15.25
C SER A 190 6.10 -1.76 -15.39
N THR A 191 5.54 -1.32 -14.26
CA THR A 191 4.39 -0.41 -14.20
C THR A 191 4.47 0.48 -12.96
N MET A 192 3.59 1.48 -12.86
CA MET A 192 3.50 2.41 -11.73
C MET A 192 4.83 3.15 -11.48
N ALA A 193 5.19 4.02 -12.43
CA ALA A 193 6.31 4.94 -12.24
C ALA A 193 6.06 5.86 -11.04
N PHE A 194 7.15 6.32 -10.41
CA PHE A 194 7.08 7.38 -9.42
C PHE A 194 6.33 8.60 -9.99
N PRO A 195 5.27 9.09 -9.31
CA PRO A 195 4.55 10.28 -9.72
C PRO A 195 5.49 11.48 -9.85
N SER A 196 5.30 12.31 -10.87
CA SER A 196 6.11 13.52 -11.08
C SER A 196 5.97 14.55 -9.96
N THR A 197 4.87 14.50 -9.21
CA THR A 197 4.61 15.34 -8.03
C THR A 197 5.26 14.80 -6.76
N SER A 198 5.88 13.61 -6.82
CA SER A 198 6.53 13.00 -5.67
C SER A 198 7.86 13.66 -5.34
N LYS A 199 8.19 13.76 -4.04
CA LYS A 199 9.52 14.21 -3.61
C LYS A 199 10.64 13.31 -4.15
N PHE A 200 10.40 12.03 -4.38
CA PHE A 200 11.39 11.13 -4.99
C PHE A 200 11.69 11.46 -6.47
N LYS A 201 11.02 12.46 -7.07
CA LYS A 201 11.27 12.99 -8.41
C LYS A 201 11.85 14.41 -8.42
N ASP A 202 12.19 14.99 -7.26
CA ASP A 202 12.74 16.35 -7.17
C ASP A 202 14.26 16.45 -7.44
N GLY A 203 14.96 15.31 -7.50
CA GLY A 203 16.41 15.25 -7.75
C GLY A 203 17.27 15.19 -6.48
N GLU A 204 16.65 15.07 -5.31
CA GLU A 204 17.34 14.92 -4.03
C GLU A 204 17.18 13.50 -3.46
N TYR A 205 18.04 13.18 -2.48
CA TYR A 205 17.99 11.95 -1.70
C TYR A 205 16.99 12.11 -0.54
N HIS A 206 16.07 11.15 -0.43
CA HIS A 206 15.00 11.13 0.58
C HIS A 206 14.93 9.81 1.37
N GLY A 207 16.01 9.00 1.31
CA GLY A 207 16.06 7.66 1.91
C GLY A 207 15.18 6.62 1.20
N TRP A 208 14.96 5.48 1.84
CA TRP A 208 14.11 4.44 1.23
C TRP A 208 12.64 4.92 1.13
N PRO A 209 11.96 4.73 -0.01
CA PRO A 209 10.63 5.30 -0.24
C PRO A 209 9.51 4.59 0.53
N PHE A 210 9.70 3.32 0.91
CA PHE A 210 8.67 2.46 1.53
C PHE A 210 7.31 2.57 0.82
N PRO A 211 7.22 2.25 -0.48
CA PRO A 211 5.96 2.30 -1.20
C PRO A 211 4.98 1.30 -0.59
N THR A 212 3.73 1.72 -0.46
CA THR A 212 2.62 0.82 -0.14
C THR A 212 1.52 0.97 -1.17
N VAL A 213 1.12 -0.16 -1.72
CA VAL A 213 0.05 -0.25 -2.71
C VAL A 213 -1.17 -0.92 -2.10
N ILE A 214 -2.34 -0.31 -2.31
CA ILE A 214 -3.64 -0.85 -1.92
C ILE A 214 -4.52 -0.93 -3.16
N LYS A 215 -5.21 -2.05 -3.35
CA LYS A 215 -6.15 -2.24 -4.46
C LYS A 215 -7.56 -2.47 -3.92
N GLN A 216 -8.53 -1.75 -4.48
CA GLN A 216 -9.95 -1.98 -4.24
C GLN A 216 -10.71 -1.88 -5.57
N GLY A 217 -11.20 -3.02 -6.08
CA GLY A 217 -11.80 -3.08 -7.41
C GLY A 217 -10.78 -2.68 -8.49
N ASP A 218 -11.13 -1.70 -9.32
CA ASP A 218 -10.28 -1.12 -10.38
C ASP A 218 -9.44 0.09 -9.90
N VAL A 219 -9.57 0.46 -8.61
CA VAL A 219 -8.86 1.59 -8.01
C VAL A 219 -7.63 1.09 -7.27
N TRP A 220 -6.51 1.76 -7.53
CA TRP A 220 -5.23 1.49 -6.90
C TRP A 220 -4.75 2.75 -6.20
N LEU A 221 -4.37 2.62 -4.94
CA LEU A 221 -3.79 3.68 -4.14
C LEU A 221 -2.31 3.38 -3.93
N LEU A 222 -1.47 4.36 -4.19
CA LEU A 222 -0.06 4.35 -3.85
C LEU A 222 0.21 5.46 -2.82
N TYR A 223 1.00 5.16 -1.80
CA TYR A 223 1.60 6.16 -0.94
C TYR A 223 3.01 5.74 -0.54
N PHE A 224 3.80 6.71 -0.12
CA PHE A 224 5.16 6.51 0.36
C PHE A 224 5.28 6.96 1.82
N ALA A 225 6.25 6.41 2.53
CA ALA A 225 6.53 6.89 3.88
C ALA A 225 7.02 8.35 3.83
N ARG A 226 6.58 9.15 4.81
CA ARG A 226 7.02 10.53 5.00
C ARG A 226 6.74 11.43 3.79
N GLU A 227 5.66 11.13 3.08
CA GLU A 227 5.10 11.99 2.05
C GLU A 227 3.64 12.27 2.42
N TYR A 228 3.27 13.55 2.54
CA TYR A 228 1.92 13.97 2.92
C TYR A 228 0.99 14.02 1.71
N GLN A 229 1.09 13.04 0.84
CA GLN A 229 0.20 12.85 -0.31
C GLN A 229 0.11 11.38 -0.68
N PHE A 230 -0.97 11.04 -1.36
CA PHE A 230 -1.16 9.73 -1.95
C PHE A 230 -1.70 9.87 -3.37
N TYR A 231 -1.60 8.79 -4.12
CA TYR A 231 -1.84 8.78 -5.56
C TYR A 231 -2.89 7.73 -5.88
N ILE A 232 -3.85 8.12 -6.72
CA ILE A 232 -4.93 7.26 -7.17
C ILE A 232 -4.67 6.90 -8.62
N TYR A 233 -4.55 5.61 -8.90
CA TYR A 233 -4.44 5.02 -10.22
C TYR A 233 -5.72 4.25 -10.56
N ARG A 234 -5.99 4.11 -11.86
CA ARG A 234 -7.03 3.21 -12.38
C ARG A 234 -6.44 2.29 -13.44
N GLU A 235 -7.01 1.10 -13.52
CA GLU A 235 -6.71 0.14 -14.58
C GLU A 235 -7.25 0.66 -15.93
N LYS A 236 -6.38 0.76 -16.93
CA LYS A 236 -6.74 1.12 -18.31
C LYS A 236 -5.82 0.41 -19.28
N GLU A 237 -6.40 -0.29 -20.26
CA GLU A 237 -5.66 -1.00 -21.32
C GLU A 237 -4.60 -1.98 -20.76
N GLY A 238 -4.93 -2.66 -19.66
CA GLY A 238 -4.04 -3.60 -18.99
C GLY A 238 -2.93 -2.93 -18.16
N ASP A 239 -2.95 -1.61 -17.97
CA ASP A 239 -1.91 -0.89 -17.24
C ASP A 239 -2.50 0.06 -16.18
N LEU A 240 -1.63 0.58 -15.29
CA LEU A 240 -2.02 1.48 -14.22
C LEU A 240 -1.78 2.93 -14.62
N LYS A 241 -2.85 3.72 -14.74
CA LYS A 241 -2.78 5.14 -15.11
C LYS A 241 -3.10 6.02 -13.92
N LEU A 242 -2.17 6.93 -13.58
CA LEU A 242 -2.37 7.93 -12.54
C LEU A 242 -3.56 8.82 -12.91
N GLN A 243 -4.55 8.88 -12.04
CA GLN A 243 -5.74 9.71 -12.19
C GLN A 243 -5.64 10.99 -11.34
N GLN A 244 -5.15 10.86 -10.11
CA GLN A 244 -5.18 11.95 -9.15
C GLN A 244 -4.01 11.87 -8.17
N THR A 245 -3.46 13.03 -7.83
CA THR A 245 -2.64 13.22 -6.62
C THR A 245 -3.49 13.91 -5.56
N VAL A 246 -3.55 13.34 -4.36
CA VAL A 246 -4.28 13.90 -3.23
C VAL A 246 -3.28 14.39 -2.19
N LYS A 247 -3.15 15.71 -2.05
CA LYS A 247 -2.31 16.33 -1.02
C LYS A 247 -3.05 16.41 0.30
N MET A 248 -2.41 15.96 1.36
CA MET A 248 -2.93 16.05 2.72
C MET A 248 -2.48 17.37 3.35
N LYS A 249 -3.40 18.04 4.04
CA LYS A 249 -3.05 19.18 4.90
C LYS A 249 -2.82 18.65 6.29
N VAL A 250 -1.56 18.57 6.69
CA VAL A 250 -1.16 18.15 8.03
C VAL A 250 -0.58 19.38 8.74
N PRO A 251 -1.38 20.10 9.55
CA PRO A 251 -0.83 21.16 10.40
C PRO A 251 0.23 20.52 11.31
N ASP A 252 1.38 21.15 11.42
CA ASP A 252 2.53 20.68 12.21
C ASP A 252 3.28 19.46 11.64
N ALA A 253 3.09 19.16 10.35
CA ALA A 253 3.93 18.19 9.65
C ALA A 253 5.41 18.60 9.67
N ILE A 254 6.25 17.79 10.32
CA ILE A 254 7.70 17.84 10.15
C ILE A 254 8.01 17.08 8.86
N SER A 255 8.45 17.80 7.83
CA SER A 255 8.96 17.17 6.61
C SER A 255 10.48 17.07 6.71
N ALA A 256 11.01 15.88 6.45
CA ALA A 256 12.43 15.73 6.18
C ALA A 256 12.73 16.42 4.84
N GLU A 257 13.66 17.38 4.85
CA GLU A 257 14.21 17.94 3.62
C GLU A 257 15.16 16.93 2.98
N GLY A 258 15.16 16.91 1.64
CA GLY A 258 16.10 16.09 0.88
C GLY A 258 17.53 16.60 1.04
N VAL A 259 18.49 15.76 0.71
CA VAL A 259 19.91 16.15 0.63
C VAL A 259 20.46 15.78 -0.75
N PRO A 260 21.54 16.41 -1.23
CA PRO A 260 22.27 15.92 -2.39
C PRO A 260 22.64 14.44 -2.26
N PHE A 261 22.58 13.67 -3.36
CA PHE A 261 22.86 12.22 -3.34
C PHE A 261 24.27 11.86 -2.84
N ASP A 262 25.25 12.73 -3.05
CA ASP A 262 26.63 12.59 -2.54
C ASP A 262 26.75 12.86 -1.03
N LYS A 263 25.65 13.26 -0.37
CA LYS A 263 25.54 13.51 1.07
C LYS A 263 24.47 12.64 1.74
N ALA A 264 24.15 11.48 1.16
CA ALA A 264 23.13 10.56 1.66
C ALA A 264 23.31 10.19 3.15
N ASP A 265 24.56 10.10 3.62
CA ASP A 265 24.93 9.83 5.02
C ASP A 265 24.47 10.91 6.01
N GLN A 266 24.20 12.12 5.53
CA GLN A 266 23.71 13.24 6.34
C GLN A 266 22.19 13.20 6.54
N PHE A 267 21.46 12.51 5.65
CA PHE A 267 20.01 12.43 5.70
C PHE A 267 19.51 11.74 6.98
N GLU A 268 20.13 10.63 7.39
CA GLU A 268 19.70 9.90 8.59
C GLU A 268 19.84 10.73 9.87
N LYS A 269 20.86 11.60 9.92
CA LYS A 269 21.06 12.57 11.01
C LYS A 269 19.98 13.65 11.00
N SER A 270 19.57 14.14 9.82
CA SER A 270 18.57 15.21 9.71
C SER A 270 17.17 14.77 10.12
N ILE A 271 16.87 13.46 9.99
CA ILE A 271 15.58 12.87 10.35
C ILE A 271 15.55 12.23 11.75
N GLY A 272 16.60 12.42 12.55
CA GLY A 272 16.67 11.93 13.93
C GLY A 272 16.71 10.40 14.05
N LEU A 273 17.15 9.68 13.01
CA LEU A 273 17.30 8.22 13.04
C LEU A 273 18.70 7.75 13.49
N SER A 274 19.59 8.66 13.87
CA SER A 274 20.91 8.31 14.43
C SER A 274 20.75 7.67 15.82
N GLY A 275 20.55 6.36 15.88
CA GLY A 275 20.42 5.62 17.13
C GLY A 275 19.83 4.21 17.05
N VAL A 276 19.41 3.74 15.87
CA VAL A 276 19.03 2.32 15.68
C VAL A 276 20.17 1.62 14.94
N GLU A 277 21.27 1.37 15.66
CA GLU A 277 22.18 0.30 15.28
C GLU A 277 21.44 -1.03 15.54
N GLY A 278 21.36 -1.86 14.51
CA GLY A 278 20.78 -3.21 14.58
C GLY A 278 21.66 -4.21 15.30
#